data_AF-A0A6I2H3L2-F1
#
_entry.id   AF-A0A6I2H3L2-F1
#
_cell.length_a   1.000
_cell.length_b   1.000
_cell.length_c   1.000
_cell.angle_alpha   90.00
_cell.angle_beta   90.00
_cell.angle_gamma   90.00
#
_symmetry.space_group_name_H-M   'P 1'
#
loop_
_entity.id
_entity.type
_entity.pdbx_description
1 polymer ?
#
loop_
_entity_poly.entity_id
_entity_poly.type
_entity_poly.pdbx_seq_one_letter_code
_entity_poly.pdbx_strand_id
1 'polypeptide(L)'
;MTRLFLPQTQLEEWVLADKADLQDGQLVVTGEPTRVPVVPAVHFVKLVSGADEHTLLAKVKTEPQLQGLGAEQMADSVLLGEAAYEVVPGYVAEVAGPAAAPRKDASEADLLAAFLLNKMG
;
A
#
# COMPACT_ATOMS: atom_id res chain seq x y z
N MET A 1 2.22 12.65 2.08
CA MET A 1 2.47 11.61 1.07
C MET A 1 2.10 10.27 1.68
N THR A 2 1.23 9.53 1.01
CA THR A 2 0.74 8.22 1.49
C THR A 2 1.39 7.15 0.63
N ARG A 3 1.94 6.11 1.26
CA ARG A 3 2.47 4.95 0.56
C ARG A 3 1.36 3.92 0.41
N LEU A 4 1.11 3.51 -0.83
CA LEU A 4 0.12 2.50 -1.16
C LEU A 4 0.85 1.26 -1.69
N PHE A 5 0.40 0.08 -1.29
CA PHE A 5 0.77 -1.17 -1.94
C PHE A 5 -0.32 -1.58 -2.93
N LEU A 6 0.08 -1.87 -4.17
CA LEU A 6 -0.77 -2.35 -5.24
C LEU A 6 -0.35 -3.79 -5.58
N PRO A 7 -1.19 -4.80 -5.31
CA PRO A 7 -0.92 -6.17 -5.73
C PRO A 7 -0.75 -6.27 -7.24
N GLN A 8 0.14 -7.15 -7.71
CA GLN A 8 0.38 -7.34 -9.14
C GLN A 8 -0.89 -7.77 -9.87
N THR A 9 -1.65 -8.72 -9.30
CA THR A 9 -2.92 -9.18 -9.88
C THR A 9 -3.94 -8.05 -10.02
N GLN A 10 -3.99 -7.12 -9.07
CA GLN A 10 -4.87 -5.97 -9.13
C GLN A 10 -4.47 -5.00 -10.25
N LEU A 11 -3.17 -4.80 -10.47
CA LEU A 11 -2.65 -4.01 -11.58
C LEU A 11 -3.00 -4.67 -12.92
N GLU A 12 -2.80 -5.99 -13.04
CA GLU A 12 -3.15 -6.75 -14.24
C GLU A 12 -4.64 -6.62 -14.59
N GLU A 13 -5.54 -6.67 -13.59
CA GLU A 13 -6.96 -6.40 -13.77
C GLU A 13 -7.24 -4.99 -14.29
N TRP A 14 -6.52 -3.99 -13.81
CA TRP A 14 -6.68 -2.60 -14.27
C TRP A 14 -6.18 -2.41 -15.70
N VAL A 15 -5.08 -3.07 -16.05
CA VAL A 15 -4.55 -3.10 -17.42
C VAL A 15 -5.55 -3.76 -18.36
N LEU A 16 -6.08 -4.92 -17.99
CA LEU A 16 -7.08 -5.63 -18.79
C LEU A 16 -8.38 -4.83 -18.98
N ALA A 17 -8.72 -3.99 -18.00
CA ALA A 17 -9.88 -3.11 -18.06
C ALA A 17 -9.62 -1.74 -18.69
N ASP A 18 -8.44 -1.51 -19.29
CA ASP A 18 -7.99 -0.23 -19.85
C ASP A 18 -8.05 0.93 -18.85
N LYS A 19 -7.93 0.65 -17.55
CA LYS A 19 -8.01 1.65 -16.46
C LYS A 19 -6.66 2.21 -16.05
N ALA A 20 -5.60 1.43 -16.22
CA ALA A 20 -4.25 1.83 -15.88
C ALA A 20 -3.23 1.05 -16.72
N ASP A 21 -2.01 1.55 -16.76
CA ASP A 21 -0.88 0.90 -17.41
C ASP A 21 0.40 1.11 -16.58
N LEU A 22 1.37 0.21 -16.74
CA LEU A 22 2.69 0.31 -16.12
C LEU A 22 3.74 0.58 -17.20
N GLN A 23 4.20 1.82 -17.29
CA GLN A 23 5.15 2.27 -18.29
C GLN A 23 6.45 2.74 -17.61
N ASP A 24 7.57 2.07 -17.89
CA ASP A 24 8.90 2.46 -17.40
C ASP A 24 8.98 2.69 -15.88
N GLY A 25 8.32 1.83 -15.09
CA GLY A 25 8.26 1.97 -13.63
C GLY A 25 7.36 3.10 -13.14
N GLN A 26 6.47 3.60 -14.01
CA GLN A 26 5.44 4.59 -13.69
C GLN A 26 4.06 3.96 -13.88
N LEU A 27 3.23 4.04 -12.84
CA LEU A 27 1.80 3.76 -12.96
C LEU A 27 1.12 4.96 -13.65
N VAL A 28 0.46 4.68 -14.77
CA VAL A 28 -0.31 5.64 -15.55
C VAL A 28 -1.78 5.27 -15.42
N VAL A 29 -2.62 6.16 -14.91
CA VAL A 29 -4.06 5.91 -14.79
C VAL A 29 -4.77 6.53 -15.99
N THR A 30 -5.65 5.76 -16.65
CA THR A 30 -6.38 6.21 -17.84
C THR A 30 -7.26 7.41 -17.50
N GLY A 31 -7.12 8.48 -18.30
CA GLY A 31 -7.87 9.73 -18.09
C GLY A 31 -7.22 10.71 -17.12
N GLU A 32 -6.14 10.32 -16.45
CA GLU A 32 -5.36 11.19 -15.56
C GLU A 32 -4.01 11.53 -16.21
N PRO A 33 -3.57 12.81 -16.18
CA PRO A 33 -2.23 13.18 -16.66
C PRO A 33 -1.11 12.73 -15.71
N THR A 34 -1.48 12.24 -14.53
CA THR A 34 -0.55 11.94 -13.44
C THR A 34 0.14 10.61 -13.67
N ARG A 35 1.47 10.64 -13.67
CA ARG A 35 2.32 9.46 -13.63
C ARG A 35 2.86 9.28 -12.22
N VAL A 36 2.65 8.11 -11.64
CA VAL A 36 3.07 7.83 -10.25
C VAL A 36 4.24 6.85 -10.30
N PRO A 37 5.42 7.21 -9.77
CA PRO A 37 6.54 6.29 -9.71
C PRO A 37 6.19 5.11 -8.79
N VAL A 38 6.53 3.91 -9.23
CA VAL A 38 6.32 2.69 -8.46
C VAL A 38 7.59 1.87 -8.32
N VAL A 39 7.69 1.13 -7.22
CA VAL A 39 8.83 0.26 -6.91
C VAL A 39 8.33 -1.16 -6.68
N PRO A 40 8.91 -2.19 -7.32
CA PRO A 40 8.58 -3.58 -7.04
C PRO A 40 8.69 -3.91 -5.55
N ALA A 41 7.72 -4.65 -5.05
CA ALA A 41 7.60 -4.97 -3.64
C ALA A 41 6.80 -6.26 -3.41
N VAL A 42 6.91 -6.79 -2.20
CA VAL A 42 6.13 -7.95 -1.75
C VAL A 42 5.42 -7.64 -0.44
N HIS A 43 4.22 -8.18 -0.29
CA HIS A 43 3.49 -8.21 0.97
C HIS A 43 3.56 -9.61 1.58
N PHE A 44 4.13 -9.71 2.78
CA PHE A 44 4.27 -10.98 3.49
C PHE A 44 2.94 -11.39 4.12
N VAL A 45 2.34 -12.48 3.63
CA VAL A 45 1.01 -12.92 4.06
C VAL A 45 1.04 -14.05 5.07
N LYS A 46 2.04 -14.93 5.01
CA LYS A 46 2.09 -16.11 5.87
C LYS A 46 3.52 -16.62 6.05
N LEU A 47 3.83 -17.13 7.23
CA LEU A 47 5.06 -17.86 7.53
C LEU A 47 4.79 -19.34 7.27
N VAL A 48 5.53 -19.93 6.33
CA VAL A 48 5.41 -21.33 5.93
C VAL A 48 6.31 -22.22 6.81
N SER A 49 7.53 -21.77 7.09
CA SER A 49 8.50 -22.48 7.93
C SER A 49 9.48 -21.53 8.62
N GLY A 50 10.12 -21.99 9.69
CA GLY A 50 11.09 -21.21 10.47
C GLY A 50 10.43 -20.30 11.51
N ALA A 51 11.06 -19.16 11.78
CA ALA A 51 10.58 -18.16 12.75
C ALA A 51 10.58 -16.76 12.13
N ASP A 52 9.59 -15.93 12.50
CA ASP A 52 9.50 -14.54 12.04
C ASP A 52 10.39 -13.60 12.86
N GLU A 53 11.70 -13.84 12.83
CA GLU A 53 12.69 -13.07 13.61
C GLU A 53 12.74 -11.60 13.21
N HIS A 54 12.44 -11.31 11.94
CA HIS A 54 12.47 -9.98 11.37
C HIS A 54 11.11 -9.26 11.41
N THR A 55 10.08 -9.88 12.00
CA THR A 55 8.72 -9.34 12.13
C THR A 55 8.16 -8.86 10.77
N LEU A 56 8.33 -9.69 9.75
CA LEU A 56 7.97 -9.41 8.36
C LEU A 56 6.52 -9.69 8.07
N LEU A 57 5.83 -10.52 8.86
CA LEU A 57 4.42 -10.81 8.64
C LEU A 57 3.55 -9.53 8.61
N ALA A 58 2.66 -9.47 7.62
CA ALA A 58 1.82 -8.32 7.31
C ALA A 58 2.58 -7.02 6.98
N LYS A 59 3.87 -7.13 6.65
CA LYS A 59 4.68 -6.00 6.17
C LYS A 59 4.82 -6.04 4.66
N VAL A 60 5.05 -4.87 4.09
CA VAL A 60 5.46 -4.70 2.72
C VAL A 60 6.94 -4.35 2.69
N LYS A 61 7.71 -5.03 1.84
CA LYS A 61 9.12 -4.71 1.59
C LYS A 61 9.36 -4.53 0.11
N THR A 62 10.09 -3.49 -0.26
CA THR A 62 10.51 -3.28 -1.64
C THR A 62 11.63 -4.26 -2.01
N GLU A 63 11.79 -4.54 -3.29
CA GLU A 63 12.85 -5.43 -3.77
C GLU A 63 14.26 -5.01 -3.30
N PRO A 64 14.65 -3.71 -3.31
CA PRO A 64 15.91 -3.28 -2.70
C PRO A 64 16.02 -3.56 -1.19
N GLN A 65 14.90 -3.51 -0.46
CA GLN A 65 14.88 -3.85 0.96
C GLN A 65 15.05 -5.34 1.19
N LEU A 66 14.44 -6.19 0.35
CA LEU A 66 14.63 -7.64 0.40
C LEU A 66 16.10 -8.01 0.13
N GLN A 67 16.69 -7.44 -0.92
CA GLN A 67 18.11 -7.63 -1.24
C GLN A 67 19.01 -7.20 -0.07
N GLY A 68 18.71 -6.06 0.55
CA GLY A 68 19.45 -5.58 1.73
C GLY A 68 19.30 -6.48 2.97
N LEU A 69 18.24 -7.27 3.05
CA LEU A 69 18.04 -8.28 4.11
C LEU A 69 18.70 -9.62 3.78
N GLY A 70 19.21 -9.80 2.56
CA GLY A 70 19.64 -11.12 2.08
C GLY A 70 18.46 -12.08 1.87
N ALA A 71 17.27 -11.54 1.63
CA ALA A 71 16.09 -12.33 1.31
C ALA A 71 16.07 -12.67 -0.19
N GLU A 72 15.74 -13.93 -0.50
CA GLU A 72 15.59 -14.42 -1.87
C GLU A 72 14.10 -14.55 -2.19
N GLN A 73 13.63 -13.77 -3.17
CA GLN A 73 12.26 -13.88 -3.65
C GLN A 73 12.17 -14.90 -4.79
N MET A 74 11.18 -15.79 -4.70
CA MET A 74 10.83 -16.76 -5.72
C MET A 74 9.31 -16.69 -5.98
N ALA A 75 8.90 -15.96 -7.02
CA ALA A 75 7.49 -15.76 -7.38
C ALA A 75 6.63 -15.26 -6.20
N ASP A 76 5.82 -16.14 -5.62
CA ASP A 76 4.91 -15.94 -4.49
C ASP A 76 5.51 -16.37 -3.14
N SER A 77 6.82 -16.60 -3.10
CA SER A 77 7.54 -17.05 -1.92
C SER A 77 8.77 -16.19 -1.66
N VAL A 78 9.14 -16.02 -0.39
CA VAL A 78 10.40 -15.38 0.03
C VAL A 78 11.10 -16.24 1.05
N LEU A 79 12.39 -16.49 0.83
CA LEU A 79 13.30 -17.16 1.76
C LEU A 79 14.19 -16.12 2.42
N LEU A 80 14.33 -16.20 3.74
CA LEU A 80 15.26 -15.36 4.50
C LEU A 80 15.90 -16.22 5.59
N GLY A 81 17.16 -16.61 5.37
CA GLY A 81 17.82 -17.60 6.21
C GLY A 81 17.05 -18.92 6.21
N GLU A 82 16.62 -19.37 7.38
CA GLU A 82 15.81 -20.60 7.57
C GLU A 82 14.30 -20.35 7.50
N ALA A 83 13.87 -19.08 7.40
CA ALA A 83 12.47 -18.71 7.34
C ALA A 83 11.96 -18.69 5.90
N ALA A 84 10.80 -19.32 5.67
CA ALA A 84 10.11 -19.28 4.39
C ALA A 84 8.74 -18.61 4.56
N TYR A 85 8.45 -17.66 3.69
CA TYR A 85 7.21 -16.90 3.69
C TYR A 85 6.47 -17.08 2.37
N GLU A 86 5.16 -17.11 2.46
CA GLU A 86 4.27 -16.86 1.34
C GLU A 86 4.06 -15.34 1.24
N VAL A 87 4.19 -14.81 0.03
CA VAL A 87 4.10 -13.38 -0.25
C VAL A 87 3.21 -13.11 -1.46
N VAL A 88 2.64 -11.91 -1.48
CA VAL A 88 1.93 -11.39 -2.65
C VAL A 88 2.85 -10.38 -3.35
N PRO A 89 3.26 -10.62 -4.61
CA PRO A 89 4.04 -9.65 -5.37
C PRO A 89 3.18 -8.45 -5.77
N GLY A 90 3.83 -7.31 -5.93
CA GLY A 90 3.17 -6.07 -6.31
C GLY A 90 4.13 -4.90 -6.37
N TYR A 91 3.57 -3.71 -6.15
CA TYR A 91 4.27 -2.45 -6.31
C TYR A 91 3.93 -1.50 -5.17
N VAL A 92 4.91 -0.71 -4.71
CA VAL A 92 4.69 0.41 -3.80
C VAL A 92 4.69 1.69 -4.61
N ALA A 93 3.64 2.49 -4.43
CA ALA A 93 3.47 3.81 -5.01
C ALA A 93 3.48 4.87 -3.92
N GLU A 94 4.14 5.99 -4.16
CA GLU A 94 4.00 7.19 -3.33
C GLU A 94 2.97 8.12 -3.95
N VAL A 95 1.78 8.17 -3.37
CA VAL A 95 0.72 9.07 -3.83
C VAL A 95 0.69 10.32 -2.96
N ALA A 96 0.45 11.46 -3.60
CA ALA A 96 0.03 12.66 -2.90
C ALA A 96 -1.33 12.35 -2.27
N GLY A 97 -1.30 12.01 -0.98
CA GLY A 97 -2.53 11.72 -0.25
C GLY A 97 -3.48 12.91 -0.39
N PRO A 98 -4.81 12.68 -0.34
CA PRO A 98 -5.75 13.79 -0.20
C PRO A 98 -5.25 14.61 0.98
N ALA A 99 -5.08 15.92 0.79
CA ALA A 99 -4.73 16.82 1.88
C ALA A 99 -5.66 16.43 3.01
N ALA A 100 -5.09 15.93 4.13
CA ALA A 100 -5.89 15.52 5.25
C ALA A 100 -6.76 16.73 5.57
N ALA A 101 -8.06 16.62 5.31
CA ALA A 101 -8.98 17.64 5.76
C ALA A 101 -8.63 17.80 7.24
N PRO A 102 -8.30 19.02 7.71
CA PRO A 102 -7.99 19.20 9.11
C PRO A 102 -9.16 18.56 9.85
N ARG A 103 -8.89 17.52 10.64
CA ARG A 103 -9.86 17.07 11.62
C ARG A 103 -10.02 18.31 12.48
N LYS A 104 -11.06 19.09 12.19
CA LYS A 104 -11.55 20.07 13.12
C LYS A 104 -12.02 19.18 14.25
N ASP A 105 -11.21 19.07 15.28
CA ASP A 105 -11.61 18.59 16.59
C ASP A 105 -12.72 19.56 17.01
N ALA A 106 -13.91 19.37 16.45
CA ALA A 106 -15.11 20.04 16.91
C ALA A 106 -15.31 19.46 18.28
N SER A 107 -14.97 20.27 19.29
CA SER A 107 -15.13 19.90 20.67
C SER A 107 -16.58 19.47 20.88
N GLU A 108 -16.82 18.57 21.81
CA GLU A 108 -18.18 18.12 22.15
C GLU A 108 -19.11 19.32 22.45
N ALA A 109 -18.53 20.43 22.95
CA ALA A 109 -19.20 21.70 23.14
C ALA A 109 -19.70 22.36 21.83
N ASP A 110 -18.93 22.28 20.74
CA ASP A 110 -19.34 22.81 19.42
C ASP A 110 -20.51 22.01 18.83
N LEU A 111 -20.52 20.68 19.05
CA LEU A 111 -21.60 19.81 18.60
C LEU A 111 -22.89 20.06 19.41
N LEU A 112 -22.77 20.31 20.72
CA LEU A 112 -23.90 20.67 21.58
C LEU A 112 -24.49 22.04 21.23
N ALA A 113 -23.65 23.04 20.97
CA ALA A 113 -24.11 24.37 20.57
C ALA A 113 -24.90 24.33 19.25
N ALA A 114 -24.43 23.57 18.26
CA ALA A 114 -25.12 23.40 16.99
C ALA A 114 -26.49 22.72 17.13
N PHE A 115 -26.61 21.70 17.99
CA PHE A 115 -27.87 21.01 18.24
C PHE A 115 -28.91 21.93 18.92
N LEU A 116 -28.47 22.74 19.88
CA LEU A 116 -29.34 23.67 20.60
C LEU A 116 -29.91 24.77 19.69
N LEU A 117 -29.10 25.32 18.77
CA LEU A 117 -29.57 26.30 17.80
C LEU A 117 -30.60 25.71 16.82
N ASN A 118 -30.43 24.44 16.41
CA ASN A 118 -31.33 23.81 15.43
C ASN A 118 -32.71 23.42 16.01
N LYS A 119 -32.89 23.47 17.34
CA LYS A 119 -34.15 23.10 18.00
C LYS A 119 -35.01 24.30 18.42
N MET A 120 -34.56 25.52 18.13
CA MET A 120 -35.29 26.78 18.39
C MET A 120 -35.74 27.50 17.11
N GLY A 121 -35.70 26.82 15.95
CA GLY A 121 -36.25 27.28 14.68
C GLY A 121 -37.58 26.63 14.35
#